data_AF-A0A924ZIL8-F1
#
_entry.id   AF-A0A924ZIL8-F1
#
_cell.length_a   1.000
_cell.length_b   1.000
_cell.length_c   1.000
_cell.angle_alpha   90.00
_cell.angle_beta   90.00
_cell.angle_gamma   90.00
#
_symmetry.space_group_name_H-M   'P 1'
#
loop_
_entity.id
_entity.type
_entity.pdbx_description
1 polymer ?
#
loop_
_entity_poly.entity_id
_entity_poly.type
_entity_poly.pdbx_seq_one_letter_code
_entity_poly.pdbx_strand_id
1 'polypeptide(L)'
;MKIKFILFFSFWIPATGLFAQTESPYKTSWTKDGLAIAGGVGLSALGLSLIKNKKDLSIAQVNALTKEDVFFLDRFSAGDFSDQADKDSYIPFYGSFAAVPVLMLLNKNERHHAGQVLALFVETMSVTGALYSITAGSVQRSRPFVYNTSLPIGERTDNDAQRSFFAGHTAATATASFFAAKVFS
;
A
#
# COMPACT_ATOMS: atom_id res chain seq x y z
N MET A 1 -17.09 4.07 -32.79
CA MET A 1 -18.05 4.60 -31.78
C MET A 1 -17.24 5.09 -30.59
N LYS A 2 -17.15 6.40 -30.35
CA LYS A 2 -16.26 7.00 -29.33
C LYS A 2 -17.01 7.05 -27.99
N ILE A 3 -16.64 6.20 -27.04
CA ILE A 3 -17.19 6.23 -25.67
C ILE A 3 -16.41 7.29 -24.89
N LYS A 4 -17.09 8.39 -24.53
CA LYS A 4 -16.56 9.38 -23.59
C LYS A 4 -16.90 8.92 -22.17
N PHE A 5 -15.91 8.53 -21.39
CA PHE A 5 -16.06 8.39 -19.94
C PHE A 5 -16.16 9.79 -19.32
N ILE A 6 -17.30 10.12 -18.73
CA ILE A 6 -17.46 11.28 -17.87
C ILE A 6 -17.32 10.77 -16.44
N LEU A 7 -16.18 11.04 -15.80
CA LEU A 7 -15.99 10.82 -14.37
C LEU A 7 -16.69 11.98 -13.63
N PHE A 8 -17.81 11.68 -13.00
CA PHE A 8 -18.48 12.59 -12.06
C PHE A 8 -17.89 12.35 -10.67
N PHE A 9 -16.97 13.20 -10.23
CA PHE A 9 -16.59 13.29 -8.81
C PHE A 9 -17.56 14.26 -8.13
N SER A 10 -18.57 13.75 -7.43
CA SER A 10 -19.36 14.56 -6.51
C SER A 10 -18.64 14.63 -5.16
N PHE A 11 -17.88 15.69 -4.93
CA PHE A 11 -17.45 16.05 -3.58
C PHE A 11 -18.62 16.73 -2.86
N TRP A 12 -19.43 15.94 -2.16
CA TRP A 12 -20.39 16.47 -1.21
C TRP A 12 -19.65 16.68 0.12
N ILE A 13 -19.08 17.86 0.31
CA ILE A 13 -18.55 18.27 1.62
C ILE A 13 -19.72 18.93 2.34
N PRO A 14 -20.39 18.27 3.31
CA PRO A 14 -21.27 19.00 4.21
C PRO A 14 -20.40 20.02 4.96
N ALA A 15 -20.69 21.29 4.76
CA ALA A 15 -20.08 22.39 5.50
C ALA A 15 -20.60 22.37 6.95
N THR A 16 -20.14 21.41 7.74
CA THR A 16 -20.28 21.46 9.20
C THR A 16 -19.22 22.43 9.71
N GLY A 17 -19.63 23.44 10.48
CA GLY A 17 -18.74 24.44 11.05
C GLY A 17 -17.55 23.79 11.75
N LEU A 18 -16.35 24.04 11.21
CA LEU A 18 -15.08 23.67 11.83
C LEU A 18 -14.91 24.54 13.07
N PHE A 19 -15.30 24.02 14.23
CA PHE A 19 -14.77 24.53 15.49
C PHE A 19 -13.29 24.19 15.50
N ALA A 20 -12.45 25.20 15.30
CA ALA A 20 -11.01 25.06 15.45
C ALA A 20 -10.70 24.65 16.90
N GLN A 21 -10.36 23.37 17.10
CA GLN A 21 -9.78 22.93 18.37
C GLN A 21 -8.35 23.48 18.44
N THR A 22 -8.08 24.31 19.45
CA THR A 22 -6.74 24.86 19.71
C THR A 22 -5.79 23.80 20.28
N GLU A 23 -6.33 22.68 20.78
CA GLU A 23 -5.57 21.54 21.29
C GLU A 23 -5.79 20.32 20.40
N SER A 24 -4.70 19.64 20.06
CA SER A 24 -4.75 18.37 19.36
C SER A 24 -5.49 17.30 20.19
N PRO A 25 -6.40 16.52 19.57
CA PRO A 25 -7.08 15.41 20.25
C PRO A 25 -6.17 14.19 20.46
N TYR A 26 -4.96 14.20 19.86
CA TYR A 26 -4.02 13.09 19.94
C TYR A 26 -3.08 13.23 21.14
N LYS A 27 -2.78 12.09 21.77
CA LYS A 27 -1.79 12.01 22.85
C LYS A 27 -0.62 11.19 22.36
N THR A 28 0.55 11.81 22.32
CA THR A 28 1.80 11.17 21.92
C THR A 28 2.73 11.05 23.13
N SER A 29 3.50 9.97 23.16
CA SER A 29 4.50 9.64 24.15
C SER A 29 5.73 9.08 23.46
N TRP A 30 6.88 9.72 23.66
CA TRP A 30 8.18 9.27 23.16
C TRP A 30 8.44 7.78 23.35
N THR A 31 8.09 7.21 24.50
CA THR A 31 8.30 5.79 24.76
C THR A 31 7.34 4.90 23.98
N LYS A 32 6.02 5.15 24.02
CA LYS A 32 5.01 4.29 23.38
C LYS A 32 5.11 4.37 21.87
N ASP A 33 5.07 5.58 21.32
CA ASP A 33 5.12 5.82 19.87
C ASP A 33 6.48 5.42 19.32
N GLY A 34 7.56 5.74 20.05
CA GLY A 34 8.91 5.34 19.69
C GLY A 34 9.09 3.83 19.62
N LEU A 35 8.53 3.07 20.59
CA LEU A 35 8.55 1.60 20.56
C LEU A 35 7.68 1.04 19.42
N ALA A 36 6.52 1.63 19.16
CA ALA A 36 5.64 1.22 18.06
C ALA A 36 6.33 1.42 16.70
N ILE A 37 6.90 2.60 16.47
CA ILE A 37 7.69 2.93 15.27
C ILE A 37 8.88 1.97 15.14
N ALA A 38 9.68 1.81 16.20
CA ALA A 38 10.85 0.95 16.18
C ALA A 38 10.48 -0.51 15.88
N GLY A 39 9.39 -1.00 16.48
CA GLY A 39 8.84 -2.32 16.22
C GLY A 39 8.37 -2.48 14.77
N GLY A 40 7.60 -1.53 14.25
CA GLY A 40 7.14 -1.52 12.86
C GLY A 40 8.29 -1.49 11.85
N VAL A 41 9.30 -0.65 12.08
CA VAL A 41 10.52 -0.59 11.23
C VAL A 41 11.33 -1.88 11.34
N GLY A 42 11.52 -2.42 12.54
CA GLY A 42 12.25 -3.66 12.76
C GLY A 42 11.59 -4.86 12.09
N LEU A 43 10.26 -4.99 12.22
CA LEU A 43 9.48 -6.01 11.51
C LEU A 43 9.48 -5.77 10.00
N SER A 44 9.46 -4.52 9.56
CA SER A 44 9.60 -4.19 8.13
C SER A 44 10.92 -4.71 7.55
N ALA A 45 12.03 -4.49 8.27
CA ALA A 45 13.35 -4.97 7.90
C ALA A 45 13.44 -6.50 7.92
N LEU A 46 12.84 -7.16 8.91
CA LEU A 46 12.72 -8.62 8.95
C LEU A 46 11.95 -9.14 7.73
N GLY A 47 10.78 -8.56 7.43
CA GLY A 47 9.99 -8.94 6.26
C GLY A 47 10.73 -8.70 4.94
N LEU A 48 11.49 -7.61 4.82
CA LEU A 48 12.36 -7.38 3.66
C LEU A 48 13.44 -8.46 3.53
N SER A 49 14.02 -8.90 4.65
CA SER A 49 14.96 -10.04 4.65
C SER A 49 14.26 -11.32 4.15
N LEU A 50 13.02 -11.58 4.60
CA LEU A 50 12.25 -12.73 4.12
C LEU A 50 11.95 -12.66 2.62
N ILE A 51 11.58 -11.48 2.11
CA ILE A 51 11.35 -11.25 0.67
C ILE A 51 12.63 -11.55 -0.12
N LYS A 52 13.78 -10.98 0.30
CA LYS A 52 15.05 -11.17 -0.41
C LYS A 52 15.54 -12.62 -0.42
N ASN A 53 15.26 -13.36 0.66
CA ASN A 53 15.65 -14.76 0.80
C ASN A 53 14.59 -15.74 0.27
N LYS A 54 13.48 -15.23 -0.28
CA LYS A 54 12.45 -16.05 -0.91
C LYS A 54 13.04 -16.71 -2.14
N LYS A 55 12.81 -18.02 -2.27
CA LYS A 55 13.27 -18.81 -3.41
C LYS A 55 12.44 -18.51 -4.65
N ASP A 56 13.11 -18.50 -5.79
CA ASP A 56 12.48 -18.50 -7.10
C ASP A 56 11.56 -19.71 -7.28
N LEU A 57 10.54 -19.55 -8.11
CA LEU A 57 9.75 -20.66 -8.63
C LEU A 57 10.62 -21.50 -9.56
N SER A 58 10.55 -22.83 -9.43
CA SER A 58 11.17 -23.71 -10.41
C SER A 58 10.38 -23.72 -11.72
N ILE A 59 11.05 -24.02 -12.83
CA ILE A 59 10.39 -24.17 -14.15
C ILE A 59 9.28 -25.22 -14.07
N ALA A 60 9.50 -26.30 -13.33
CA ALA A 60 8.49 -27.35 -13.13
C ALA A 60 7.26 -26.81 -12.38
N GLN A 61 7.45 -25.98 -11.35
CA GLN A 61 6.34 -25.34 -10.63
C GLN A 61 5.56 -24.40 -11.55
N VAL A 62 6.24 -23.50 -12.27
CA VAL A 62 5.58 -22.54 -13.18
C VAL A 62 4.78 -23.24 -14.27
N ASN A 63 5.32 -24.31 -14.84
CA ASN A 63 4.66 -25.05 -15.92
C ASN A 63 3.50 -25.93 -15.42
N ALA A 64 3.48 -26.27 -14.13
CA ALA A 64 2.37 -27.01 -13.52
C ALA A 64 1.19 -26.11 -13.11
N LEU A 65 1.38 -24.78 -13.06
CA LEU A 65 0.33 -23.84 -12.66
C LEU A 65 -0.74 -23.71 -13.74
N THR A 66 -2.00 -23.82 -13.32
CA THR A 66 -3.17 -23.57 -14.17
C THR A 66 -4.02 -22.46 -13.57
N LYS A 67 -4.82 -21.77 -14.40
CA LYS A 67 -5.72 -20.71 -13.90
C LYS A 67 -6.82 -21.29 -13.01
N GLU A 68 -7.12 -22.56 -13.18
CA GLU A 68 -8.11 -23.34 -12.44
C GLU A 68 -7.70 -23.50 -10.97
N ASP A 69 -6.39 -23.52 -10.68
CA ASP A 69 -5.83 -23.56 -9.31
C ASP A 69 -6.06 -22.24 -8.54
N VAL A 70 -6.38 -21.15 -9.23
CA VAL A 70 -6.64 -19.84 -8.62
C VAL A 70 -8.05 -19.81 -8.05
N PHE A 71 -8.17 -19.26 -6.84
CA PHE A 71 -9.45 -18.99 -6.19
C PHE A 71 -10.37 -18.19 -7.13
N PHE A 72 -11.66 -18.56 -7.17
CA PHE A 72 -12.56 -18.11 -8.24
C PHE A 72 -12.74 -16.59 -8.29
N LEU A 73 -12.65 -15.87 -7.16
CA LEU A 73 -12.73 -14.41 -7.13
C LEU A 73 -11.51 -13.72 -7.75
N ASP A 74 -10.36 -14.39 -7.80
CA ASP A 74 -9.11 -13.83 -8.33
C ASP A 74 -8.81 -14.34 -9.73
N ARG A 75 -9.46 -15.43 -10.16
CA ARG A 75 -9.20 -16.14 -11.42
C ARG A 75 -9.34 -15.25 -12.65
N PHE A 76 -10.21 -14.24 -12.62
CA PHE A 76 -10.40 -13.31 -13.73
C PHE A 76 -9.12 -12.57 -14.10
N SER A 77 -8.22 -12.34 -13.12
CA SER A 77 -6.95 -11.64 -13.33
C SER A 77 -5.81 -12.57 -13.73
N ALA A 78 -5.95 -13.89 -13.56
CA ALA A 78 -4.87 -14.83 -13.82
C ALA A 78 -4.44 -14.76 -15.29
N GLY A 79 -3.17 -14.41 -15.54
CA GLY A 79 -2.57 -14.18 -16.85
C GLY A 79 -2.48 -12.71 -17.24
N ASP A 80 -3.07 -11.80 -16.47
CA ASP A 80 -2.98 -10.38 -16.75
C ASP A 80 -1.61 -9.82 -16.38
N PHE A 81 -1.11 -8.95 -17.27
CA PHE A 81 0.13 -8.22 -17.12
C PHE A 81 0.03 -6.91 -17.89
N SER A 82 0.40 -5.80 -17.27
CA SER A 82 0.39 -4.48 -17.90
C SER A 82 1.48 -3.59 -17.31
N ASP A 83 2.51 -3.31 -18.11
CA ASP A 83 3.60 -2.40 -17.73
C ASP A 83 3.09 -0.97 -17.47
N GLN A 84 2.06 -0.55 -18.21
CA GLN A 84 1.48 0.78 -18.04
C GLN A 84 0.75 0.89 -16.70
N ALA A 85 -0.06 -0.10 -16.35
CA ALA A 85 -0.78 -0.09 -15.06
C ALA A 85 0.20 -0.13 -13.86
N ASP A 86 1.30 -0.89 -13.98
CA ASP A 86 2.35 -0.92 -12.97
C ASP A 86 2.95 0.49 -12.75
N LYS A 87 3.34 1.17 -13.84
CA LYS A 87 3.87 2.55 -13.80
C LYS A 87 2.86 3.56 -13.28
N ASP A 88 1.61 3.50 -13.74
CA ASP A 88 0.58 4.45 -13.34
C ASP A 88 0.19 4.30 -11.87
N SER A 89 0.37 3.10 -11.29
CA SER A 89 0.09 2.85 -9.87
C SER A 89 0.93 3.71 -8.91
N TYR A 90 2.07 4.22 -9.37
CA TYR A 90 2.92 5.12 -8.60
C TYR A 90 2.31 6.52 -8.42
N ILE A 91 1.42 6.96 -9.32
CA ILE A 91 0.78 8.28 -9.23
C ILE A 91 -0.09 8.41 -7.97
N PRO A 92 -1.12 7.57 -7.73
CA PRO A 92 -1.91 7.66 -6.50
C PRO A 92 -1.07 7.34 -5.26
N PHE A 93 -0.06 6.46 -5.37
CA PHE A 93 0.85 6.17 -4.27
C PHE A 93 1.63 7.41 -3.82
N TYR A 94 2.33 8.10 -4.70
CA TYR A 94 3.03 9.33 -4.31
C TYR A 94 2.06 10.45 -3.93
N GLY A 95 0.91 10.53 -4.62
CA GLY A 95 -0.14 11.49 -4.30
C GLY A 95 -0.67 11.35 -2.87
N SER A 96 -0.92 10.14 -2.40
CA SER A 96 -1.43 9.91 -1.04
C SER A 96 -0.41 10.28 0.04
N PHE A 97 0.88 10.02 -0.19
CA PHE A 97 1.94 10.40 0.74
C PHE A 97 2.14 11.92 0.77
N ALA A 98 2.05 12.58 -0.38
CA ALA A 98 2.15 14.04 -0.48
C ALA A 98 0.94 14.76 0.14
N ALA A 99 -0.25 14.13 0.10
CA ALA A 99 -1.47 14.71 0.65
C ALA A 99 -1.33 15.04 2.14
N VAL A 100 -0.68 14.17 2.94
CA VAL A 100 -0.53 14.37 4.38
C VAL A 100 0.21 15.66 4.75
N PRO A 101 1.46 15.90 4.33
CA PRO A 101 2.16 17.15 4.64
C PRO A 101 1.50 18.36 3.98
N VAL A 102 0.92 18.23 2.78
CA VAL A 102 0.22 19.34 2.11
C VAL A 102 -1.00 19.78 2.92
N LEU A 103 -1.87 18.85 3.31
CA LEU A 103 -3.07 19.14 4.10
C LEU A 103 -2.71 19.66 5.50
N MET A 104 -1.68 19.09 6.13
CA MET A 104 -1.12 19.58 7.40
C MET A 104 -0.65 21.03 7.28
N LEU A 105 0.02 21.40 6.19
CA LEU A 105 0.45 22.78 5.97
C LEU A 105 -0.74 23.69 5.68
N LEU A 106 -1.78 23.25 4.98
CA LEU A 106 -2.95 24.09 4.68
C LEU A 106 -3.86 24.30 5.90
N ASN A 107 -3.94 23.34 6.81
CA ASN A 107 -4.75 23.42 8.03
C ASN A 107 -4.01 24.19 9.14
N LYS A 108 -4.57 25.33 9.57
CA LYS A 108 -3.94 26.20 10.57
C LYS A 108 -3.73 25.50 11.92
N ASN A 109 -4.67 24.67 12.36
CA ASN A 109 -4.58 23.99 13.66
C ASN A 109 -3.50 22.92 13.63
N GLU A 110 -3.53 22.07 12.60
CA GLU A 110 -2.57 20.96 12.46
C GLU A 110 -1.14 21.46 12.19
N ARG A 111 -0.98 22.61 11.54
CA ARG A 111 0.33 23.23 11.34
C ARG A 111 1.06 23.51 12.67
N HIS A 112 0.33 23.88 13.72
CA HIS A 112 0.92 24.08 15.06
C HIS A 112 1.30 22.76 15.76
N HIS A 113 0.78 21.63 15.28
CA HIS A 113 1.05 20.28 15.78
C HIS A 113 1.78 19.39 14.75
N ALA A 114 2.47 19.99 13.78
CA ALA A 114 3.07 19.28 12.66
C ALA A 114 3.98 18.11 13.07
N GLY A 115 4.80 18.29 14.13
CA GLY A 115 5.65 17.22 14.64
C GLY A 115 4.85 16.02 15.16
N GLN A 116 3.70 16.27 15.80
CA GLN A 116 2.81 15.22 16.30
C GLN A 116 2.14 14.48 15.15
N VAL A 117 1.61 15.20 14.16
CA VAL A 117 0.98 14.63 12.97
C VAL A 117 1.97 13.76 12.19
N LEU A 118 3.20 14.25 11.98
CA LEU A 118 4.23 13.48 11.28
C LEU A 118 4.67 12.24 12.07
N ALA A 119 4.78 12.31 13.41
CA ALA A 119 5.09 11.16 14.24
C ALA A 119 4.01 10.06 14.11
N LEU A 120 2.74 10.44 14.22
CA LEU A 120 1.62 9.51 14.04
C LEU A 120 1.57 8.93 12.62
N PHE A 121 1.89 9.74 11.61
CA PHE A 121 1.95 9.27 10.22
C PHE A 121 3.05 8.23 10.04
N VAL A 122 4.26 8.48 10.55
CA VAL A 122 5.38 7.54 10.50
C VAL A 122 5.05 6.25 11.25
N GLU A 123 4.46 6.34 12.44
CA GLU A 123 4.01 5.17 13.20
C GLU A 123 3.02 4.33 12.40
N THR A 124 1.98 4.97 11.84
CA THR A 124 0.95 4.30 11.05
C THR A 124 1.54 3.62 9.79
N MET A 125 2.46 4.30 9.10
CA MET A 125 3.13 3.76 7.93
C MET A 125 4.09 2.62 8.29
N SER A 126 4.75 2.67 9.44
CA SER A 126 5.64 1.60 9.91
C SER A 126 4.89 0.30 10.18
N VAL A 127 3.68 0.38 10.74
CA VAL A 127 2.80 -0.79 10.94
C VAL A 127 2.37 -1.36 9.60
N THR A 128 1.97 -0.50 8.66
CA THR A 128 1.61 -0.93 7.29
C THR A 128 2.78 -1.61 6.58
N GLY A 129 3.98 -1.02 6.68
CA GLY A 129 5.21 -1.59 6.12
C GLY A 129 5.53 -2.97 6.70
N ALA A 130 5.38 -3.14 8.01
CA ALA A 130 5.61 -4.41 8.69
C ALA A 130 4.64 -5.49 8.21
N LEU A 131 3.34 -5.18 8.19
CA LEU A 131 2.31 -6.12 7.75
C LEU A 131 2.53 -6.55 6.29
N TYR A 132 2.83 -5.60 5.41
CA TYR A 132 3.12 -5.89 4.01
C TYR A 132 4.37 -6.74 3.84
N SER A 133 5.51 -6.33 4.41
CA SER A 133 6.77 -7.00 4.12
C SER A 133 6.83 -8.39 4.72
N ILE A 134 6.28 -8.59 5.92
CA ILE A 134 6.17 -9.91 6.55
C ILE A 134 5.30 -10.83 5.70
N THR A 135 4.10 -10.39 5.30
CA THR A 135 3.21 -11.23 4.50
C THR A 135 3.77 -11.53 3.11
N ALA A 136 4.35 -10.53 2.44
CA ALA A 136 4.99 -10.71 1.15
C ALA A 136 6.22 -11.64 1.20
N GLY A 137 6.94 -11.68 2.32
CA GLY A 137 8.05 -12.60 2.54
C GLY A 137 7.60 -14.01 2.93
N SER A 138 6.59 -14.12 3.79
CA SER A 138 6.17 -15.40 4.38
C SER A 138 5.16 -16.19 3.55
N VAL A 139 4.32 -15.53 2.74
CA VAL A 139 3.28 -16.20 1.95
C VAL A 139 3.77 -16.48 0.53
N GLN A 140 3.63 -17.71 0.05
CA GLN A 140 3.93 -18.10 -1.33
C GLN A 140 2.65 -18.10 -2.15
N ARG A 141 2.42 -17.00 -2.89
CA ARG A 141 1.25 -16.88 -3.77
C ARG A 141 1.63 -16.24 -5.09
N SER A 142 1.55 -17.02 -6.17
CA SER A 142 1.89 -16.57 -7.52
C SER A 142 1.08 -15.34 -7.93
N ARG A 143 1.77 -14.37 -8.55
CA ARG A 143 1.18 -13.16 -9.11
C ARG A 143 0.40 -13.49 -10.39
N PRO A 144 -0.60 -12.67 -10.75
CA PRO A 144 -1.41 -12.87 -11.95
C PRO A 144 -0.59 -13.14 -13.22
N PHE A 145 0.52 -12.43 -13.44
CA PHE A 145 1.34 -12.57 -14.63
C PHE A 145 2.04 -13.93 -14.77
N VAL A 146 2.21 -14.69 -13.68
CA VAL A 146 2.87 -16.02 -13.71
C VAL A 146 2.10 -16.99 -14.61
N TYR A 147 0.78 -16.82 -14.70
CA TYR A 147 -0.11 -17.64 -15.53
C TYR A 147 -0.10 -17.23 -17.01
N ASN A 148 0.66 -16.18 -17.39
CA ASN A 148 0.81 -15.76 -18.78
C ASN A 148 1.98 -16.51 -19.43
N THR A 149 1.68 -17.53 -20.23
CA THR A 149 2.70 -18.34 -20.94
C THR A 149 3.43 -17.60 -22.06
N SER A 150 3.00 -16.39 -22.40
CA SER A 150 3.64 -15.53 -23.42
C SER A 150 4.82 -14.75 -22.85
N LEU A 151 4.92 -14.62 -21.52
CA LEU A 151 6.03 -13.93 -20.87
C LEU A 151 7.29 -14.80 -20.81
N PRO A 152 8.49 -14.20 -20.84
CA PRO A 152 9.74 -14.91 -20.64
C PRO A 152 9.72 -15.76 -19.38
N ILE A 153 10.32 -16.96 -19.43
CA ILE A 153 10.33 -17.87 -18.27
C ILE A 153 10.99 -17.23 -17.05
N GLY A 154 12.03 -16.40 -17.24
CA GLY A 154 12.74 -15.70 -16.17
C GLY A 154 11.84 -14.79 -15.34
N GLU A 155 10.98 -13.99 -16.00
CA GLU A 155 9.97 -13.15 -15.34
C GLU A 155 9.03 -13.99 -14.47
N ARG A 156 8.59 -15.13 -15.00
CA ARG A 156 7.62 -16.00 -14.33
C ARG A 156 8.21 -16.82 -13.19
N THR A 157 9.55 -16.99 -13.16
CA THR A 157 10.26 -17.74 -12.12
C THR A 157 10.78 -16.87 -10.98
N ASP A 158 10.91 -15.56 -11.20
CA ASP A 158 11.47 -14.62 -10.22
C ASP A 158 10.77 -14.70 -8.86
N ASN A 159 11.51 -14.50 -7.76
CA ASN A 159 10.94 -14.54 -6.42
C ASN A 159 9.82 -13.50 -6.19
N ASP A 160 9.86 -12.36 -6.88
CA ASP A 160 8.84 -11.32 -6.83
C ASP A 160 7.51 -11.81 -7.42
N ALA A 161 7.57 -12.78 -8.34
CA ALA A 161 6.43 -13.41 -8.96
C ALA A 161 5.55 -14.20 -7.96
N GLN A 162 5.94 -14.29 -6.69
CA GLN A 162 5.20 -14.98 -5.63
C GLN A 162 4.65 -14.09 -4.52
N ARG A 163 4.49 -12.79 -4.75
CA ARG A 163 4.11 -11.80 -3.72
C ARG A 163 2.68 -11.28 -3.88
N SER A 164 1.72 -12.18 -4.14
CA SER A 164 0.33 -11.81 -4.48
C SER A 164 -0.69 -11.92 -3.35
N PHE A 165 -0.28 -11.82 -2.07
CA PHE A 165 -1.24 -11.86 -0.96
C PHE A 165 -2.05 -10.56 -0.85
N PHE A 166 -1.39 -9.41 -0.69
CA PHE A 166 -1.96 -8.08 -0.95
C PHE A 166 -0.88 -7.12 -1.45
N ALA A 167 -1.29 -6.07 -2.17
CA ALA A 167 -0.38 -5.15 -2.82
C ALA A 167 0.17 -4.07 -1.87
N GLY A 168 1.48 -3.86 -1.89
CA GLY A 168 2.17 -2.86 -1.05
C GLY A 168 1.76 -1.42 -1.39
N HIS A 169 1.75 -1.06 -2.68
CA HIS A 169 1.31 0.27 -3.13
C HIS A 169 -0.13 0.56 -2.70
N THR A 170 -1.06 -0.38 -2.88
CA THR A 170 -2.47 -0.23 -2.46
C THR A 170 -2.59 -0.07 -0.95
N ALA A 171 -1.92 -0.91 -0.16
CA ALA A 171 -1.95 -0.84 1.30
C ALA A 171 -1.43 0.51 1.81
N ALA A 172 -0.25 0.93 1.34
CA ALA A 172 0.35 2.20 1.72
C ALA A 172 -0.49 3.42 1.28
N THR A 173 -1.06 3.36 0.06
CA THR A 173 -1.95 4.41 -0.44
C THR A 173 -3.18 4.54 0.44
N ALA A 174 -3.85 3.42 0.73
CA ALA A 174 -5.02 3.39 1.60
C ALA A 174 -4.68 3.92 2.99
N THR A 175 -3.60 3.45 3.60
CA THR A 175 -3.16 3.92 4.92
C THR A 175 -2.97 5.44 4.93
N ALA A 176 -2.26 6.01 3.95
CA ALA A 176 -2.02 7.44 3.89
C ALA A 176 -3.31 8.24 3.67
N SER A 177 -4.21 7.76 2.80
CA SER A 177 -5.51 8.41 2.55
C SER A 177 -6.42 8.38 3.76
N PHE A 178 -6.56 7.23 4.45
CA PHE A 178 -7.39 7.13 5.65
C PHE A 178 -6.79 7.88 6.84
N PHE A 179 -5.46 7.93 6.96
CA PHE A 179 -4.78 8.79 7.93
C PHE A 179 -5.11 10.26 7.68
N ALA A 180 -4.95 10.74 6.44
CA ALA A 180 -5.28 12.11 6.08
C ALA A 180 -6.75 12.43 6.36
N ALA A 181 -7.67 11.56 5.95
CA ALA A 181 -9.09 11.71 6.25
C ALA A 181 -9.33 11.84 7.76
N LYS A 182 -8.71 10.97 8.57
CA LYS A 182 -8.91 10.96 10.02
C LYS A 182 -8.33 12.18 10.74
N VAL A 183 -7.19 12.69 10.29
CA VAL A 183 -6.51 13.82 10.94
C VAL A 183 -7.09 15.16 10.51
N PHE A 184 -7.59 15.27 9.28
CA PHE A 184 -8.03 16.55 8.71
C PHE A 184 -9.55 16.72 8.58
N SER A 185 -10.36 15.75 9.04
CA SER A 185 -11.82 15.85 9.13
C SER A 185 -12.29 16.12 10.56
#